data_AF-A0A417HK83-F1
#
_entry.id   AF-A0A417HK83-F1
#
_cell.length_a   1.000
_cell.length_b   1.000
_cell.length_c   1.000
_cell.angle_alpha   90.00
_cell.angle_beta   90.00
_cell.angle_gamma   90.00
#
_symmetry.space_group_name_H-M   'P 1'
#
loop_
_entity.id
_entity.type
_entity.pdbx_description
1 polymer ?
#
loop_
_entity_poly.entity_id
_entity_poly.type
_entity_poly.pdbx_seq_one_letter_code
_entity_poly.pdbx_strand_id
1 'polypeptide(L)' 'MKKEKKKLVFSLSPDLQQQVWQIKEKQFPQHSQAEVFRSLIRLGLGESSQKEEGEGGKELT' A
#
# COMPACT_ATOMS: atom_id res chain seq x y z
N MET A 1 -24.02 5.77 2.12
CA MET A 1 -23.10 5.87 3.28
C MET A 1 -21.93 6.78 2.93
N LYS A 2 -21.70 7.88 3.68
CA LYS A 2 -20.48 8.68 3.51
C LYS A 2 -19.29 7.84 3.98
N LYS A 3 -18.29 7.61 3.12
CA LYS A 3 -17.04 6.94 3.51
C LYS A 3 -16.25 7.88 4.41
N GLU A 4 -16.10 7.49 5.67
CA GLU A 4 -15.32 8.25 6.64
C GLU A 4 -13.82 8.13 6.32
N LYS A 5 -13.10 9.26 6.30
CA LYS A 5 -11.65 9.28 6.08
C LYS A 5 -10.94 9.22 7.42
N LYS A 6 -10.37 8.06 7.75
CA LYS A 6 -9.52 7.88 8.94
C LYS A 6 -8.13 8.47 8.69
N LYS A 7 -7.61 9.21 9.69
CA LYS A 7 -6.24 9.74 9.69
C LYS A 7 -5.35 8.81 10.50
N LEU A 8 -4.25 8.36 9.90
CA LEU A 8 -3.21 7.57 10.55
C LEU A 8 -1.93 8.42 10.62
N VAL A 9 -1.22 8.36 11.74
CA VAL A 9 0.08 9.01 11.94
C VAL A 9 1.06 7.92 12.36
N PHE A 10 2.24 7.91 11.75
CA PHE A 10 3.30 6.94 12.02
C PHE A 10 4.66 7.60 11.86
N SER A 11 5.67 7.00 12.46
CA SER A 11 7.06 7.43 12.37
C SER A 11 7.83 6.47 11.48
N LEU A 12 8.76 7.00 10.69
CA LEU A 12 9.71 6.20 9.92
C LEU A 12 11.12 6.49 10.42
N SER A 13 12.03 5.53 10.24
CA SER A 13 13.44 5.81 10.40
C SER A 13 13.90 6.83 9.35
N PRO A 14 14.92 7.66 9.66
CA PRO A 14 15.38 8.71 8.74
C PRO A 14 15.79 8.16 7.37
N ASP A 15 16.48 7.01 7.34
CA ASP A 15 16.90 6.34 6.10
C ASP A 15 15.70 5.94 5.24
N LEU A 16 14.70 5.29 5.85
CA LEU A 16 13.49 4.87 5.15
C LEU A 16 12.68 6.07 4.63
N GLN A 17 12.62 7.15 5.39
CA GLN A 17 11.99 8.39 4.95
C GLN A 17 12.70 8.97 3.71
N GLN A 18 14.03 8.94 3.67
CA GLN A 18 14.80 9.41 2.51
C GLN A 18 14.56 8.53 1.28
N GLN A 19 14.51 7.20 1.44
CA GLN A 19 14.21 6.28 0.34
C GLN A 19 12.82 6.54 -0.25
N VAL A 20 11.79 6.70 0.61
CA VAL A 20 10.43 7.02 0.17
C VAL A 20 10.39 8.36 -0.58
N TRP A 21 11.13 9.37 -0.11
CA TRP A 21 11.23 10.66 -0.80
C TRP A 21 11.85 10.52 -2.20
N GLN A 22 12.94 9.78 -2.33
CA GLN A 22 13.59 9.52 -3.62
C GLN A 22 12.67 8.80 -4.61
N ILE A 23 11.91 7.80 -4.14
CA ILE A 23 10.91 7.10 -4.96
C ILE A 23 9.80 8.06 -5.41
N LYS A 24 9.30 8.90 -4.49
CA LYS A 24 8.30 9.91 -4.82
C LYS A 24 8.82 10.84 -5.91
N GLU A 25 10.00 11.42 -5.78
CA GLU A 25 10.52 12.38 -6.77
C GLU A 25 10.75 11.75 -8.14
N LYS A 26 11.24 10.50 -8.18
CA LYS A 26 11.54 9.81 -9.46
C LYS A 26 10.30 9.30 -10.18
N GLN A 27 9.36 8.72 -9.46
CA GLN A 27 8.24 7.97 -10.06
C GLN A 27 6.89 8.68 -9.92
N PHE A 28 6.72 9.51 -8.90
CA PHE A 28 5.45 10.15 -8.56
C PHE A 28 5.61 11.65 -8.22
N PRO A 29 6.29 12.46 -9.06
CA PRO A 29 6.61 13.85 -8.72
C PRO A 29 5.37 14.72 -8.46
N GLN A 30 4.24 14.34 -9.07
CA GLN A 30 2.96 15.04 -8.96
C GLN A 30 2.14 14.60 -7.74
N HIS A 31 2.53 13.51 -7.06
CA HIS A 31 1.75 12.94 -5.95
C HIS A 31 2.19 13.52 -4.61
N SER A 32 1.22 13.66 -3.70
CA SER A 32 1.51 13.90 -2.29
C SER A 32 2.10 12.66 -1.61
N GLN A 33 2.81 12.85 -0.51
CA GLN A 33 3.36 11.76 0.29
C GLN A 33 2.28 10.76 0.73
N ALA A 34 1.10 11.25 1.14
CA ALA A 34 -0.02 10.40 1.55
C ALA A 34 -0.56 9.54 0.41
N GLU A 35 -0.54 10.02 -0.83
CA GLU A 35 -0.95 9.25 -2.01
C GLU A 35 0.06 8.16 -2.34
N VAL A 36 1.36 8.47 -2.26
CA VAL A 36 2.42 7.46 -2.39
C VAL A 36 2.24 6.35 -1.36
N PHE A 37 2.04 6.68 -0.08
CA PHE A 37 1.77 5.67 0.95
C PHE A 37 0.51 4.85 0.69
N ARG A 38 -0.59 5.47 0.24
CA ARG A 38 -1.81 4.72 -0.11
C ARG A 38 -1.54 3.72 -1.24
N SER A 39 -0.75 4.09 -2.25
CA SER A 39 -0.38 3.20 -3.35
C SER A 39 0.52 2.06 -2.87
N LEU A 40 1.56 2.36 -2.08
CA LEU A 40 2.46 1.35 -1.52
C LEU A 40 1.73 0.37 -0.61
N ILE A 41 0.87 0.87 0.28
CA ILE A 41 0.02 0.04 1.14
C ILE A 41 -0.91 -0.82 0.29
N ARG A 42 -1.52 -0.27 -0.76
CA ARG A 42 -2.38 -1.04 -1.67
C ARG A 42 -1.61 -2.14 -2.39
N LEU A 43 -0.36 -1.90 -2.80
CA LEU A 43 0.47 -2.92 -3.44
C LEU A 43 0.79 -4.05 -2.45
N GLY A 44 1.30 -3.72 -1.26
CA GLY A 44 1.64 -4.73 -0.25
C GLY A 44 0.43 -5.50 0.29
N LEU A 45 -0.73 -4.84 0.45
CA LEU A 45 -1.98 -5.50 0.83
C LEU A 45 -2.62 -6.26 -0.33
N GLY A 46 -2.47 -5.78 -1.58
CA GLY A 46 -2.98 -6.45 -2.77
C GLY A 46 -2.29 -7.79 -3.03
N GLU A 47 -0.97 -7.85 -2.84
CA GLU A 47 -0.21 -9.11 -2.88
C GLU A 47 -0.61 -10.06 -1.73
N SER A 48 -1.04 -9.52 -0.58
CA SER A 48 -1.52 -10.32 0.55
C SER A 48 -2.94 -10.85 0.32
N SER A 49 -3.81 -10.07 -0.34
CA SER A 49 -5.21 -10.43 -0.57
C SER A 49 -5.40 -11.46 -1.69
N GLN A 50 -4.45 -11.59 -2.62
CA GLN A 50 -4.47 -12.66 -3.64
C GLN A 50 -4.05 -14.04 -3.11
N LYS A 51 -3.50 -14.13 -1.89
CA LYS A 51 -3.05 -15.40 -1.30
C LYS A 51 -4.12 -16.14 -0.48
N GLU A 52 -5.27 -15.54 -0.21
CA GLU A 52 -6.34 -16.17 0.60
C GLU A 52 -7.58 -16.66 -0.20
N GLU A 53 -7.67 -16.47 -1.51
CA GLU A 53 -8.77 -16.99 -2.34
C GLU A 53 -8.33 -18.10 -3.33
N GLY A 54 -7.47 -19.03 -2.89
CA GLY A 54 -6.87 -20.02 -3.80
C GLY A 54 -6.53 -21.40 -3.24
N GLU A 55 -7.02 -21.80 -2.06
CA GLU A 55 -6.81 -23.16 -1.54
C GLU A 55 -8.09 -23.69 -0.88
N GLY A 56 -9.11 -23.94 -1.69
CA GLY A 56 -10.38 -24.47 -1.20
C GLY A 56 -11.34 -24.84 -2.33
N GLY A 57 -11.34 -26.11 -2.72
CA GLY A 57 -12.43 -26.71 -3.48
C GLY A 57 -12.20 -26.86 -4.99
N LYS A 58 -11.42 -27.86 -5.37
CA LYS A 58 -11.82 -28.73 -6.48
C LYS A 58 -11.68 -30.18 -6.04
N GLU A 59 -12.76 -30.66 -5.45
CA GLU A 59 -13.07 -32.07 -5.34
C GLU A 59 -13.08 -32.66 -6.76
N LEU A 60 -12.28 -33.70 -6.98
CA LEU A 60 -12.23 -34.46 -8.22
C LEU A 60 -13.35 -35.50 -8.17
N THR A 61 -14.40 -35.30 -8.95
CA THR A 61 -15.31 -36.35 -9.44
C THR A 61 -14.97 -36.70 -10.86
#